data_AF-A0A173X2F0-F1
#
_entry.id   AF-A0A173X2F0-F1
#
_cell.length_a   1.000
_cell.length_b   1.000
_cell.length_c   1.000
_cell.angle_alpha   90.00
_cell.angle_beta   90.00
_cell.angle_gamma   90.00
#
_symmetry.space_group_name_H-M   'P 1'
#
loop_
_entity.id
_entity.type
_entity.pdbx_description
1 polymer ?
#
loop_
_entity_poly.entity_id
_entity_poly.type
_entity_poly.pdbx_seq_one_letter_code
_entity_poly.pdbx_strand_id
1 'polypeptide(L)'
;MTQEEFNIVFELQMRKCADILAHKKKEYTGDNIDRLSAFKIAAALQNCDPKAALAGMMSKHVVSLYDMCYSTLLHFDMKQWDEKITDCINYLILLKALVKEEQAYGSH
;
A
#
# COMPACT_ATOMS: atom_id res chain seq x y z
N MET A 1 -17.49 -16.46 11.32
CA MET A 1 -17.50 -15.00 11.09
C MET A 1 -18.93 -14.51 11.00
N THR A 2 -19.43 -13.97 12.11
CA THR A 2 -20.63 -13.14 12.18
C THR A 2 -20.34 -11.74 11.64
N GLN A 3 -21.36 -10.87 11.55
CA GLN A 3 -21.16 -9.46 11.20
C GLN A 3 -20.25 -8.74 12.19
N GLU A 4 -20.39 -9.03 13.48
CA GLU A 4 -19.58 -8.45 14.54
C GLU A 4 -18.12 -8.89 14.44
N GLU A 5 -17.88 -10.19 14.24
CA GLU A 5 -16.54 -10.72 14.03
C GLU A 5 -15.86 -10.10 12.80
N PHE A 6 -16.59 -9.90 11.71
CA PHE A 6 -16.08 -9.21 10.52
C PHE A 6 -15.71 -7.75 10.80
N ASN A 7 -16.57 -7.03 11.51
CA ASN A 7 -16.31 -5.62 11.86
C ASN A 7 -15.04 -5.48 12.71
N ILE A 8 -14.81 -6.41 13.64
CA ILE A 8 -13.56 -6.46 14.41
C ILE A 8 -12.35 -6.65 13.50
N VAL A 9 -12.42 -7.59 12.54
CA VAL A 9 -11.34 -7.80 11.55
C VAL A 9 -11.08 -6.53 10.75
N PHE A 10 -12.13 -5.87 10.26
CA PHE A 10 -12.03 -4.63 9.51
C PHE A 10 -11.37 -3.51 10.33
N GLU A 11 -11.85 -3.25 11.56
CA GLU A 11 -11.32 -2.20 12.42
C GLU A 11 -9.85 -2.41 12.77
N LEU A 12 -9.48 -3.65 13.10
CA LEU A 12 -8.09 -4.01 13.38
C LEU A 12 -7.20 -3.81 12.16
N GLN A 13 -7.67 -4.21 10.97
CA GLN A 13 -6.95 -4.03 9.73
C GLN A 13 -6.73 -2.54 9.41
N MET A 14 -7.77 -1.71 9.55
CA MET A 14 -7.68 -0.28 9.31
C MET A 14 -6.77 0.43 10.32
N ARG A 15 -6.75 0.00 11.58
CA ARG A 15 -5.82 0.50 12.59
C ARG A 15 -4.36 0.20 12.20
N LYS A 16 -4.06 -1.05 11.82
CA LYS A 16 -2.72 -1.43 11.34
C LYS A 16 -2.28 -0.60 10.13
N CYS A 17 -3.19 -0.36 9.18
CA CYS A 17 -2.91 0.50 8.03
C CYS A 17 -2.51 1.91 8.47
N ALA A 18 -3.29 2.51 9.38
CA ALA A 18 -3.03 3.84 9.90
C ALA A 18 -1.68 3.92 10.63
N ASP A 19 -1.37 2.96 11.49
CA ASP A 19 -0.11 2.90 12.23
C ASP A 19 1.09 2.80 11.28
N ILE A 20 1.03 1.89 10.30
CA ILE A 20 2.11 1.73 9.32
C ILE A 20 2.29 3.00 8.47
N LEU A 21 1.21 3.61 7.99
CA LEU A 21 1.30 4.86 7.22
C LEU A 21 1.84 6.03 8.05
N ALA A 22 1.59 6.05 9.36
CA ALA A 22 2.15 7.04 10.27
C ALA A 22 3.65 6.81 10.51
N HIS A 23 4.08 5.57 10.70
CA HIS A 23 5.47 5.21 10.97
C HIS A 23 6.37 5.28 9.72
N LYS A 24 5.89 4.77 8.57
CA LYS A 24 6.62 4.80 7.28
C LYS A 24 6.87 6.21 6.75
N LYS A 25 6.23 7.24 7.34
CA LYS A 25 6.55 8.65 7.08
C LYS A 25 8.05 8.93 7.18
N LYS A 26 8.78 8.26 8.08
CA LYS A 26 10.22 8.54 8.25
C LYS A 26 11.11 7.82 7.23
N GLU A 27 10.65 6.71 6.68
CA GLU A 27 11.48 5.79 5.88
C GLU A 27 11.44 6.13 4.37
N TYR A 28 10.30 6.60 3.85
CA TYR A 28 10.14 6.91 2.43
C TYR A 28 10.41 8.39 2.08
N THR A 29 10.23 9.30 3.03
CA THR A 29 10.34 10.74 2.75
C THR A 29 11.51 11.41 3.47
N GLY A 30 12.15 10.76 4.45
CA GLY A 30 13.06 11.46 5.36
C GLY A 30 12.33 12.63 6.03
N ASP A 31 12.90 13.84 5.95
CA ASP A 31 12.25 15.09 6.41
C ASP A 31 11.31 15.71 5.35
N ASN A 32 11.13 15.09 4.18
CA ASN A 32 10.29 15.63 3.12
C ASN A 32 8.82 15.60 3.54
N ILE A 33 8.14 16.74 3.36
CA ILE A 33 6.74 16.95 3.72
C ILE A 33 5.81 16.16 2.78
N ASP A 34 6.26 15.89 1.55
CA ASP A 34 5.50 15.16 0.54
C ASP A 34 5.58 13.64 0.73
N ARG A 35 4.46 13.06 1.18
CA ARG A 35 4.25 11.61 1.37
C ARG A 35 4.36 10.79 0.07
N LEU A 36 4.29 11.41 -1.09
CA LEU A 36 4.31 10.76 -2.40
C LEU A 36 5.66 10.93 -3.13
N SER A 37 6.61 11.63 -2.49
CA SER A 37 7.91 11.97 -3.07
C SER A 37 8.70 10.75 -3.54
N ALA A 38 8.69 9.64 -2.79
CA ALA A 38 9.34 8.40 -3.19
C ALA A 38 8.83 7.88 -4.55
N PHE A 39 7.53 7.97 -4.83
CA PHE A 39 6.95 7.55 -6.09
C PHE A 39 7.29 8.51 -7.23
N LYS A 40 7.32 9.81 -6.96
CA LYS A 40 7.73 10.84 -7.93
C LYS A 40 9.20 10.68 -8.34
N ILE A 41 10.08 10.41 -7.37
CA ILE A 41 11.50 10.13 -7.61
C ILE A 41 11.64 8.82 -8.41
N ALA A 42 10.96 7.75 -7.99
CA ALA A 42 11.01 6.47 -8.70
C ALA A 42 10.47 6.57 -10.14
N ALA A 43 9.45 7.38 -10.36
CA ALA A 43 8.88 7.67 -11.66
C ALA A 43 9.87 8.43 -12.56
N ALA A 44 10.53 9.47 -12.03
CA ALA A 44 11.57 10.20 -12.74
C ALA A 44 12.75 9.28 -13.13
N LEU A 45 13.20 8.42 -12.21
CA LEU A 45 14.28 7.46 -12.47
C LEU A 45 13.92 6.41 -13.53
N GLN A 46 12.65 6.01 -13.60
CA GLN A 46 12.16 4.97 -14.53
C GLN A 46 11.52 5.56 -15.80
N ASN A 47 11.52 6.89 -15.95
CA ASN A 47 10.86 7.60 -17.04
C ASN A 47 9.39 7.15 -17.24
N CYS A 48 8.62 7.14 -16.15
CA CYS A 48 7.20 6.78 -16.14
C CYS A 48 6.38 7.73 -15.25
N ASP A 49 5.07 7.50 -15.14
CA ASP A 49 4.19 8.28 -14.26
C ASP A 49 4.28 7.78 -12.79
N PRO A 50 4.15 8.66 -11.77
CA PRO A 50 4.10 8.25 -10.36
C PRO A 50 3.12 7.11 -10.04
N LYS A 51 1.96 7.07 -10.70
CA LYS A 51 0.97 5.99 -10.56
C LYS A 51 1.52 4.66 -11.08
N ALA A 52 2.25 4.67 -12.19
CA ALA A 52 2.88 3.49 -12.76
C ALA A 52 4.03 2.98 -11.87
N ALA A 53 4.86 3.89 -11.35
CA ALA A 53 5.90 3.54 -10.38
C ALA A 53 5.32 2.90 -9.12
N LEU A 54 4.24 3.48 -8.56
CA LEU A 54 3.53 2.91 -7.42
C LEU A 54 2.94 1.53 -7.75
N ALA A 55 2.27 1.38 -8.90
CA ALA A 55 1.69 0.11 -9.32
C ALA A 55 2.75 -1.00 -9.42
N GLY A 56 3.95 -0.67 -9.92
CA GLY A 56 5.09 -1.57 -9.93
C GLY A 56 5.49 -2.03 -8.53
N MET A 57 5.59 -1.11 -7.55
CA MET A 57 5.91 -1.45 -6.16
C MET A 57 4.81 -2.26 -5.47
N MET A 58 3.54 -1.95 -5.76
CA MET A 58 2.37 -2.67 -5.24
C MET A 58 2.30 -4.10 -5.81
N SER A 59 2.73 -4.32 -7.05
CA SER A 59 2.60 -5.59 -7.76
C SER A 59 3.19 -6.77 -6.98
N LYS A 60 4.35 -6.60 -6.32
CA LYS A 60 4.97 -7.67 -5.50
C LYS A 60 4.08 -8.13 -4.34
N HIS A 61 3.30 -7.22 -3.76
CA HIS A 61 2.37 -7.55 -2.67
C HIS A 61 1.15 -8.27 -3.20
N VAL A 62 0.61 -7.83 -4.35
CA VAL A 62 -0.50 -8.51 -5.02
C VAL A 62 -0.09 -9.92 -5.45
N VAL A 63 1.03 -10.08 -6.15
CA VAL A 63 1.55 -11.39 -6.57
C VAL A 63 1.77 -12.31 -5.36
N SER A 64 2.38 -11.80 -4.28
CA SER A 64 2.54 -12.56 -3.04
C SER A 64 1.20 -13.01 -2.44
N LEU A 65 0.15 -12.19 -2.49
CA LEU A 65 -1.18 -12.60 -2.04
C LEU A 65 -1.78 -13.69 -2.93
N TYR A 66 -1.58 -13.62 -4.26
CA TYR A 66 -1.96 -14.70 -5.16
C TYR A 66 -1.24 -15.99 -4.77
N ASP A 67 0.09 -15.97 -4.64
CA ASP A 67 0.87 -17.14 -4.25
C ASP A 67 0.41 -17.73 -2.92
N MET A 68 0.10 -16.88 -1.93
CA MET A 68 -0.41 -17.32 -0.64
C MET A 68 -1.79 -17.99 -0.72
N CYS A 69 -2.70 -17.45 -1.53
CA CYS A 69 -4.03 -18.01 -1.75
C CYS A 69 -4.00 -19.35 -2.48
N TYR A 70 -3.09 -19.53 -3.43
CA TYR A 70 -2.99 -20.72 -4.27
C TYR A 70 -1.98 -21.77 -3.77
N SER A 71 -1.23 -21.45 -2.72
CA SER A 71 -0.27 -22.38 -2.13
C SER A 71 -0.97 -23.61 -1.53
N THR A 72 -0.60 -24.79 -2.03
CA THR A 72 -0.99 -26.08 -1.45
C THR A 72 0.10 -26.70 -0.58
N LEU A 73 1.30 -26.10 -0.57
CA LEU A 73 2.51 -26.67 0.03
C LEU A 73 2.99 -25.90 1.27
N LEU A 74 2.68 -24.61 1.36
CA LEU A 74 3.10 -23.74 2.46
C LEU A 74 1.90 -23.26 3.24
N HIS A 75 1.99 -23.37 4.56
CA HIS A 75 1.09 -22.70 5.50
C HIS A 75 1.68 -21.37 5.92
N PHE A 76 0.91 -20.30 5.74
CA PHE A 76 1.28 -18.95 6.16
C PHE A 76 0.57 -18.60 7.46
N ASP A 77 1.32 -18.06 8.41
CA ASP A 77 0.74 -17.58 9.66
C ASP A 77 -0.04 -16.27 9.46
N MET A 78 -0.85 -15.91 10.46
CA MET A 78 -1.65 -14.68 10.38
C MET A 78 -0.80 -13.41 10.29
N LYS A 79 0.43 -13.42 10.80
CA LYS A 79 1.33 -12.26 10.71
C LYS A 79 1.77 -12.03 9.26
N GLN A 80 2.04 -13.08 8.51
CA GLN A 80 2.37 -13.00 7.08
C GLN A 80 1.17 -12.50 6.26
N TRP A 81 -0.03 -13.00 6.54
CA TRP A 81 -1.26 -12.48 5.92
C TRP A 81 -1.48 -11.01 6.24
N ASP A 82 -1.38 -10.64 7.51
CA ASP A 82 -1.52 -9.27 7.98
C ASP A 82 -0.54 -8.34 7.27
N GLU A 83 0.74 -8.70 7.16
CA GLU A 83 1.75 -7.89 6.49
C GLU A 83 1.36 -7.62 5.03
N LYS A 84 1.07 -8.67 4.25
CA LYS A 84 0.78 -8.53 2.82
C LYS A 84 -0.54 -7.82 2.54
N ILE A 85 -1.57 -8.10 3.32
CA ILE A 85 -2.87 -7.41 3.22
C ILE A 85 -2.71 -5.93 3.58
N THR A 86 -2.02 -5.63 4.69
CA THR A 86 -1.80 -4.25 5.14
C THR A 86 -0.99 -3.45 4.13
N ASP A 87 0.10 -3.99 3.60
CA ASP A 87 0.89 -3.31 2.58
C ASP A 87 0.05 -3.05 1.31
N CYS A 88 -0.71 -4.05 0.83
CA CYS A 88 -1.56 -3.89 -0.34
C CYS A 88 -2.60 -2.78 -0.16
N ILE A 89 -3.33 -2.76 0.98
CA ILE A 89 -4.30 -1.71 1.31
C ILE A 89 -3.61 -0.33 1.37
N ASN A 90 -2.43 -0.25 2.00
CA ASN A 90 -1.69 1.00 2.10
C ASN A 90 -1.27 1.53 0.73
N TYR A 91 -0.82 0.68 -0.19
CA TYR A 91 -0.53 1.10 -1.57
C TYR A 91 -1.78 1.60 -2.30
N LEU A 92 -2.94 0.97 -2.10
CA LEU A 92 -4.21 1.45 -2.68
C LEU A 92 -4.61 2.83 -2.12
N ILE A 93 -4.40 3.08 -0.83
CA ILE A 93 -4.62 4.39 -0.21
C ILE A 93 -3.68 5.45 -0.80
N LEU A 94 -2.40 5.12 -0.98
CA LEU A 94 -1.40 6.01 -1.58
C LEU A 94 -1.69 6.28 -3.07
N LEU A 95 -2.14 5.27 -3.82
CA LEU A 95 -2.59 5.44 -5.20
C LEU A 95 -3.77 6.41 -5.28
N LYS A 96 -4.74 6.27 -4.38
CA LYS A 96 -5.86 7.21 -4.28
C LYS A 96 -5.39 8.64 -4.00
N ALA A 97 -4.34 8.82 -3.21
CA ALA A 97 -3.74 10.12 -2.95
C ALA A 97 -3.07 10.71 -4.21
N LEU A 98 -2.32 9.91 -4.97
CA LEU A 98 -1.75 10.33 -6.27
C LEU A 98 -2.84 10.77 -7.26
N VAL A 99 -3.91 9.98 -7.40
CA VAL A 99 -5.03 10.32 -8.31
C VAL A 99 -5.69 11.63 -7.88
N LYS A 100 -5.86 11.86 -6.57
CA LYS A 100 -6.38 13.13 -6.06
C LYS A 100 -5.45 14.31 -6.32
N GLU A 101 -4.14 14.12 -6.15
CA GLU A 101 -3.14 15.15 -6.42
C GLU A 101 -3.12 15.53 -7.90
N GLU A 102 -3.14 14.54 -8.79
CA GLU A 102 -3.25 14.75 -10.24
C GLU A 102 -4.53 15.50 -10.63
N GLN A 103 -5.67 15.18 -10.03
CA GLN A 103 -6.92 15.91 -10.29
C GLN A 103 -6.89 17.36 -9.78
N ALA A 104 -6.18 17.61 -8.67
CA ALA A 104 -6.08 18.94 -8.08
C ALA A 104 -5.05 19.85 -8.80
N TYR A 105 -3.98 19.28 -9.36
CA TYR A 105 -2.83 20.03 -9.87
C TYR A 105 -2.43 19.69 -11.32
N GLY A 106 -2.96 18.62 -11.92
CA GLY A 106 -2.63 18.13 -13.27
C GLY A 106 -3.39 18.81 -14.40
N SER A 107 -3.96 19.99 -14.16
CA SER A 107 -4.57 20.85 -15.18
C SER A 107 -3.79 22.14 -15.36
N HIS A 108 -2.50 22.06 -15.72
CA HIS A 108 -1.71 23.16 -16.29
C HIS A 108 -0.65 22.63 -17.27
#